data_AF-A0A8S0FVM8-F1
#
_entry.id   AF-A0A8S0FVM8-F1
#
_cell.length_a   1.000
_cell.length_b   1.000
_cell.length_c   1.000
_cell.angle_alpha   90.00
_cell.angle_beta   90.00
_cell.angle_gamma   90.00
#
_symmetry.space_group_name_H-M   'P 1'
#
loop_
_entity.id
_entity.type
_entity.pdbx_description
1 polymer ?
#
loop_
_entity_poly.entity_id
_entity_poly.type
_entity_poly.pdbx_seq_one_letter_code
_entity_poly.pdbx_strand_id
1 'polypeptide(L)' 'MSVIETATVPLAQQQADALLNVKDLRVTFSTPDGDVTAVNANEFFATCRRNAGHRR' A
#
# COMPACT_ATOMS: atom_id res chain seq x y z
N MET A 1 -22.81 2.63 21.38
CA MET A 1 -22.13 1.97 20.24
C MET A 1 -21.96 3.02 19.17
N SER A 2 -20.72 3.40 18.84
CA SER A 2 -20.45 4.32 17.74
C SER A 2 -20.09 3.48 16.52
N VAL A 3 -20.93 3.51 15.50
CA VAL A 3 -20.65 2.89 14.20
C VAL A 3 -19.67 3.80 13.46
N ILE A 4 -18.46 3.32 13.24
CA ILE A 4 -17.50 3.99 12.36
C ILE A 4 -17.90 3.58 10.95
N GLU A 5 -18.64 4.43 10.24
CA GLU A 5 -18.90 4.24 8.82
C GLU A 5 -17.58 4.38 8.06
N THR A 6 -16.99 3.23 7.73
CA THR A 6 -15.83 3.20 6.85
C THR A 6 -16.40 3.28 5.44
N ALA A 7 -16.48 4.50 4.88
CA ALA A 7 -16.85 4.69 3.50
C ALA A 7 -15.83 3.97 2.60
N THR A 8 -16.20 2.81 2.07
CA THR A 8 -15.39 2.07 1.12
C THR A 8 -15.37 2.85 -0.18
N VAL A 9 -14.26 3.53 -0.46
CA VAL A 9 -14.04 4.17 -1.76
C VAL A 9 -14.01 3.08 -2.83
N PRO A 10 -14.72 3.21 -3.96
CA PRO A 10 -14.70 2.22 -5.02
C PRO A 10 -13.27 1.91 -5.47
N LEU A 11 -12.94 0.62 -5.66
CA LEU A 11 -11.59 0.17 -6.02
C LEU A 11 -11.02 0.89 -7.25
N ALA A 12 -11.88 1.19 -8.24
CA ALA A 12 -11.50 1.93 -9.43
C ALA A 12 -11.06 3.38 -9.14
N GLN A 13 -11.69 4.03 -8.15
CA GLN A 13 -11.25 5.35 -7.69
C GLN A 13 -9.98 5.25 -6.85
N GLN A 14 -9.84 4.22 -6.02
CA GLN A 14 -8.60 3.98 -5.27
C GLN A 14 -7.39 3.76 -6.19
N GLN A 15 -7.59 3.05 -7.30
CA GLN A 15 -6.59 2.84 -8.36
C GLN A 15 -6.24 4.14 -9.09
N ALA A 16 -7.24 4.97 -9.43
CA ALA A 16 -7.04 6.21 -10.15
C ALA A 16 -6.29 7.28 -9.32
N ASP A 17 -6.56 7.33 -8.01
CA ASP A 17 -5.91 8.25 -7.07
C ASP A 17 -4.60 7.68 -6.47
N ALA A 18 -4.22 6.45 -6.83
CA ALA A 18 -2.98 5.85 -6.39
C ALA A 18 -1.80 6.50 -7.10
N LEU A 19 -0.80 6.92 -6.31
CA LEU A 19 0.48 7.37 -6.87
C LEU A 19 1.38 6.19 -7.24
N LEU A 20 1.17 5.05 -6.57
CA LEU A 20 1.82 3.79 -6.87
C LEU A 20 0.79 2.67 -6.77
N ASN A 21 0.68 1.92 -7.86
CA ASN A 21 -0.09 0.68 -7.95
C ASN A 21 0.90 -0.47 -8.13
N VAL A 22 0.93 -1.40 -7.17
CA VAL A 22 1.81 -2.57 -7.23
C VAL A 22 0.96 -3.83 -7.24
N LYS A 23 1.24 -4.68 -8.22
CA LYS A 23 0.68 -6.03 -8.34
C LYS A 23 1.80 -7.05 -8.26
N ASP A 24 1.57 -8.16 -7.56
CA ASP A 24 2.52 -9.27 -7.42
C ASP A 24 3.89 -8.83 -6.85
N LEU A 25 3.89 -8.17 -5.69
CA LEU A 25 5.12 -7.70 -5.05
C LEU A 25 5.95 -8.90 -4.55
N ARG A 26 7.20 -8.96 -5.00
CA ARG A 26 8.20 -9.94 -4.56
C ARG A 26 9.42 -9.22 -4.02
N VAL A 27 9.87 -9.64 -2.85
CA VAL A 27 11.10 -9.14 -2.22
C VAL A 27 11.95 -10.33 -1.85
N THR A 28 13.17 -10.39 -2.39
CA THR A 28 14.13 -11.46 -2.06
C THR A 28 15.21 -10.89 -1.16
N PHE A 29 15.42 -11.54 -0.03
CA PHE A 29 16.51 -11.27 0.90
C PHE A 29 17.56 -12.34 0.70
N SER A 30 18.76 -11.93 0.27
CA SER A 30 19.88 -12.85 0.23
C SER A 30 20.41 -13.09 1.62
N THR A 31 20.46 -14.36 2.03
CA THR A 31 21.06 -14.78 3.29
C THR A 31 22.18 -15.79 3.02
N PRO A 32 23.18 -15.89 3.91
CA PRO A 32 24.26 -16.87 3.75
C PRO A 32 23.79 -18.32 3.60
N ASP A 33 22.64 -18.66 4.19
CA ASP A 33 22.05 -20.00 4.16
C ASP A 33 21.08 -20.20 2.97
N GLY A 34 20.90 -19.17 2.13
CA GLY A 34 20.06 -19.20 0.94
C GLY A 34 19.16 -17.97 0.80
N ASP A 35 18.70 -17.71 -0.42
CA ASP A 35 17.77 -16.61 -0.68
C ASP A 35 16.38 -16.92 -0.12
N VAL A 36 15.77 -15.94 0.58
CA VAL A 36 14.41 -16.02 1.10
C VAL A 36 13.54 -15.00 0.37
N THR A 37 12.47 -15.46 -0.28
CA THR A 37 11.54 -14.59 -1.00
C THR A 37 10.24 -14.40 -0.23
N ALA A 38 9.90 -13.16 0.09
CA ALA A 38 8.58 -12.74 0.50
C ALA A 38 7.74 -12.36 -0.73
N VAL A 39 6.54 -12.91 -0.82
CA VAL A 39 5.58 -12.64 -1.89
C VAL A 39 4.28 -12.10 -1.31
N ASN A 40 3.78 -11.02 -1.89
CA ASN A 40 2.44 -10.51 -1.63
C ASN A 40 1.56 -10.81 -2.85
N ALA A 41 0.46 -11.55 -2.62
CA ALA A 41 -0.49 -11.96 -3.67
C ALA A 41 -1.66 -10.98 -3.85
N ASN A 42 -1.64 -9.85 -3.15
CA ASN A 42 -2.69 -8.84 -3.14
C ASN A 42 -2.24 -7.59 -3.90
N GLU A 43 -3.22 -6.81 -4.36
CA GLU A 43 -2.96 -5.50 -4.96
C GLU A 43 -2.73 -4.46 -3.85
N PHE A 44 -1.68 -3.64 -4.00
CA PHE A 44 -1.32 -2.59 -3.07
C PHE A 44 -1.37 -1.22 -3.76
N PHE A 45 -2.10 -0.29 -3.16
CA PHE A 45 -2.19 1.10 -3.60
C PHE A 45 -1.62 2.03 -2.52
N ALA A 46 -0.65 2.86 -2.90
CA ALA A 46 -0.16 3.93 -2.05
C ALA A 46 -0.53 5.29 -2.61
N THR A 47 -1.04 6.16 -1.73
CA THR A 47 -1.23 7.59 -2.00
C THR A 47 -0.40 8.40 -1.02
N CYS A 48 0.09 9.56 -1.45
CA CYS A 48 0.87 10.45 -0.60
C CYS A 48 -0.05 11.45 0.07
N ARG A 49 -0.23 11.32 1.39
CA ARG A 49 -0.84 12.38 2.20
C ARG A 49 0.26 13.32 2.69
N ARG A 50 0.35 14.53 2.13
CA ARG A 50 1.21 15.57 2.71
C ARG A 50 0.77 15.84 4.15
N ASN A 51 1.67 15.59 5.11
CA ASN A 51 1.45 16.03 6.49
C ASN A 51 1.45 17.56 6.50
N ALA A 52 0.28 18.17 6.76
CA ALA A 52 0.09 19.63 6.79
C ALA A 52 0.67 20.27 8.07
N GLY A 53 1.83 19.82 8.54
CA GLY A 53 2.35 20.10 9.88
C GLY A 53 3.79 20.60 9.92
N HIS A 54 4.21 21.48 8.99
CA HIS A 54 5.36 22.36 9.20
C HIS A 54 5.36 23.49 8.16
N ARG A 55 4.56 24.54 8.40
CA ARG A 55 4.84 25.86 7.83
C ARG A 55 5.67 26.59 8.87
N ARG A 56 6.95 26.83 8.58
CA ARG A 56 7.71 27.89 9.25
C ARG A 56 7.29 29.23 8.67
#